data_AF-A0A842RXN3-F1
#
_entry.id   AF-A0A842RXN3-F1
#
_cell.length_a   1.000
_cell.length_b   1.000
_cell.length_c   1.000
_cell.angle_alpha   90.00
_cell.angle_beta   90.00
_cell.angle_gamma   90.00
#
_symmetry.space_group_name_H-M   'P 1'
#
loop_
_entity.id
_entity.type
_entity.pdbx_description
1 polymer ?
#
loop_
_entity_poly.entity_id
_entity_poly.type
_entity_poly.pdbx_seq_one_letter_code
_entity_poly.pdbx_strand_id
1 'polypeptide(L)'
;MNLQFYDTLTNKSSEHIKYYIENIKPKFSENILNLVLNDLKAKKRKKDDLIDTRFDQSSEADLSKLEDGDLELLYKVFVSRELNTKVALKWRLYQYLKFCKDINIDEIHMNLKDTKKFSVDFIIETVEQETILITCVDILENDDFEEIIKNFSNFSKSSKILPHRIIIATHKTYRDIPINEKVTIQNNSVLPELWVEWYNLERPFNGEDLIILNDNELNIAAYNFTSIKDILDYIYKYTEGGQIALYRQIGYFSETDKKIDEVEMIWKGIMIKT
;
A
#
# COMPACT_ATOMS: atom_id res chain seq x y z
N MET A 1 -5.34 14.86 0.76
CA MET A 1 -4.37 15.30 -0.27
C MET A 1 -4.72 14.54 -1.55
N ASN A 2 -5.16 15.24 -2.59
CA ASN A 2 -5.59 14.61 -3.84
C ASN A 2 -4.35 14.23 -4.65
N LEU A 3 -3.90 12.99 -4.51
CA LEU A 3 -2.88 12.41 -5.38
C LEU A 3 -3.56 12.08 -6.71
N GLN A 4 -3.16 12.82 -7.75
CA GLN A 4 -3.69 12.72 -9.10
C GLN A 4 -3.47 11.32 -9.71
N PHE A 5 -4.58 10.81 -10.24
CA PHE A 5 -4.82 9.82 -11.28
C PHE A 5 -3.70 8.98 -11.85
N TYR A 6 -4.06 7.71 -11.96
CA TYR A 6 -3.48 6.75 -12.88
C TYR A 6 -4.56 6.22 -13.82
N ASP A 7 -4.45 6.57 -15.09
CA ASP A 7 -4.46 5.52 -16.09
C ASP A 7 -3.08 5.48 -16.74
N THR A 8 -2.63 4.26 -17.01
CA THR A 8 -1.35 3.88 -17.63
C THR A 8 -0.63 5.03 -18.35
N LEU A 9 0.58 5.41 -17.91
CA LEU A 9 1.46 6.23 -18.74
C LEU A 9 1.66 5.50 -20.06
N THR A 10 0.99 5.96 -21.11
CA THR A 10 1.17 5.49 -22.49
C THR A 10 2.60 5.76 -22.96
N ASN A 11 3.26 6.75 -22.35
CA ASN A 11 4.66 7.08 -22.55
C ASN A 11 5.48 6.80 -21.28
N LYS A 12 6.17 5.65 -21.25
CA LYS A 12 7.14 5.28 -20.20
C LYS A 12 8.58 5.73 -20.52
N SER A 13 8.75 6.78 -21.33
CA SER A 13 10.08 7.34 -21.57
C SER A 13 10.72 7.82 -20.26
N SER A 14 12.05 7.74 -20.19
CA SER A 14 12.83 8.20 -19.04
C SER A 14 12.54 9.66 -18.70
N GLU A 15 12.30 10.52 -19.70
CA GLU A 15 11.93 11.93 -19.50
C GLU A 15 10.61 12.09 -18.75
N HIS A 16 9.57 11.33 -19.11
CA HIS A 16 8.28 11.36 -18.43
C HIS A 16 8.39 10.79 -17.02
N ILE A 17 9.05 9.64 -16.87
CA ILE A 17 9.28 9.02 -15.57
C ILE A 17 9.99 10.00 -14.62
N LYS A 18 11.05 10.65 -15.11
CA LYS A 18 11.81 11.65 -14.35
C LYS A 18 10.93 12.83 -13.94
N TYR A 19 10.11 13.37 -14.85
CA TYR A 19 9.17 14.46 -14.54
C TYR A 19 8.25 14.10 -13.36
N TYR A 20 7.67 12.89 -13.33
CA TYR A 20 6.79 12.50 -12.23
C TYR A 20 7.53 12.35 -10.90
N ILE A 21 8.74 11.79 -10.93
CA ILE A 21 9.55 11.61 -9.72
C ILE A 21 9.98 12.98 -9.15
N GLU A 22 10.35 13.94 -10.00
CA GLU A 22 10.69 15.31 -9.60
C GLU A 22 9.54 16.05 -8.89
N ASN A 23 8.30 15.64 -9.19
CA ASN A 23 7.09 16.21 -8.60
C ASN A 23 6.63 15.52 -7.31
N ILE A 24 7.30 14.45 -6.86
CA ILE A 24 6.99 13.81 -5.57
C ILE A 24 7.22 14.82 -4.44
N LYS A 25 6.24 14.93 -3.54
CA LYS A 25 6.32 15.76 -2.33
C LYS A 25 6.21 14.90 -1.07
N PRO A 26 7.01 15.20 -0.03
CA PRO A 26 8.11 16.16 -0.03
C PRO A 26 9.28 15.66 -0.91
N LYS A 27 10.13 16.57 -1.40
CA LYS A 27 11.27 16.14 -2.22
C LYS A 27 12.23 15.28 -1.38
N PHE A 28 12.87 14.32 -2.05
CA PHE A 28 13.95 13.56 -1.45
C PHE A 28 15.17 14.45 -1.27
N SER A 29 15.80 14.32 -0.13
CA SER A 29 17.16 14.77 0.12
C SER A 29 18.15 13.68 -0.32
N GLU A 30 19.41 14.03 -0.56
CA GLU A 30 20.40 13.10 -1.12
C GLU A 30 20.57 11.83 -0.26
N ASN A 31 20.65 11.97 1.08
CA ASN A 31 20.83 10.80 1.94
C ASN A 31 19.60 9.90 1.93
N ILE A 32 18.39 10.47 2.02
CA ILE A 32 17.15 9.69 1.95
C ILE A 32 17.02 8.97 0.61
N LEU A 33 17.30 9.64 -0.51
CA LEU A 33 17.22 9.00 -1.83
C LEU A 33 18.17 7.79 -1.92
N ASN A 34 19.41 7.95 -1.44
CA ASN A 34 20.38 6.87 -1.39
C ASN A 34 19.90 5.72 -0.49
N LEU A 35 19.32 6.03 0.68
CA LEU A 35 18.76 5.02 1.57
C LEU A 35 17.61 4.25 0.91
N VAL A 36 16.66 4.94 0.27
CA VAL A 36 15.53 4.37 -0.47
C VAL A 36 16.03 3.41 -1.55
N LEU A 37 16.91 3.89 -2.44
CA LEU A 37 17.42 3.08 -3.55
C LEU A 37 18.21 1.87 -3.06
N ASN A 38 19.07 2.06 -2.06
CA ASN A 38 19.82 0.96 -1.48
C ASN A 38 18.89 -0.08 -0.85
N ASP A 39 17.80 0.32 -0.21
CA ASP A 39 16.85 -0.59 0.42
C ASP A 39 16.00 -1.35 -0.60
N LEU A 40 15.53 -0.66 -1.64
CA LEU A 40 14.76 -1.27 -2.72
C LEU A 40 15.61 -2.23 -3.59
N LYS A 41 16.91 -1.94 -3.76
CA LYS A 41 17.84 -2.80 -4.53
C LYS A 41 18.47 -3.93 -3.71
N ALA A 42 18.52 -3.81 -2.38
CA ALA A 42 19.33 -4.69 -1.56
C ALA A 42 18.91 -6.16 -1.64
N LYS A 43 19.88 -7.03 -1.96
CA LYS A 43 19.89 -8.45 -1.58
C LYS A 43 20.70 -8.60 -0.29
N LYS A 44 20.01 -8.51 0.87
CA LYS A 44 20.53 -8.65 2.26
C LYS A 44 21.55 -7.58 2.72
N ARG A 45 21.15 -6.70 3.65
CA ARG A 45 22.06 -5.86 4.45
C ARG A 45 22.63 -6.64 5.65
N LYS A 46 23.89 -6.41 6.00
CA LYS A 46 24.51 -6.90 7.25
C LYS A 46 24.39 -5.83 8.34
N LYS A 47 24.05 -6.27 9.57
CA LYS A 47 24.06 -5.56 10.88
C LYS A 47 22.94 -4.57 11.23
N ASP A 48 22.40 -4.73 12.46
CA ASP A 48 21.11 -4.23 12.99
C ASP A 48 21.06 -2.72 13.22
N ASP A 49 20.84 -1.95 12.16
CA ASP A 49 20.76 -0.50 12.30
C ASP A 49 19.30 -0.04 12.15
N LEU A 50 18.67 0.25 13.30
CA LEU A 50 17.63 1.27 13.35
C LEU A 50 18.30 2.57 12.90
N ILE A 51 17.85 3.12 11.77
CA ILE A 51 18.39 4.37 11.26
C ILE A 51 17.48 5.49 11.75
N ASP A 52 18.07 6.45 12.46
CA ASP A 52 17.41 7.73 12.67
C ASP A 52 17.37 8.48 11.34
N THR A 53 16.15 8.70 10.87
CA THR A 53 15.86 9.30 9.57
C THR A 53 15.32 10.71 9.70
N ARG A 54 15.21 11.22 10.92
CA ARG A 54 14.81 12.60 11.13
C ARG A 54 16.02 13.51 11.03
N PHE A 55 15.79 14.70 10.49
CA PHE A 55 16.81 15.73 10.26
C PHE A 55 17.85 15.39 9.18
N ASP A 56 17.41 14.80 8.06
CA ASP A 56 18.24 14.91 6.86
C ASP A 56 18.28 16.39 6.42
N GLN A 57 19.32 17.09 6.86
CA GLN A 57 19.65 18.47 6.48
C GLN A 57 20.41 18.51 5.15
N SER A 58 20.61 17.37 4.48
CA SER A 58 21.25 17.36 3.17
C SER A 58 20.42 18.09 2.12
N SER A 59 21.10 18.53 1.08
CA SER A 59 20.48 19.18 -0.07
C SER A 59 19.44 18.27 -0.72
N GLU A 60 18.48 18.90 -1.41
CA GLU A 60 17.57 18.18 -2.30
C GLU A 60 18.38 17.32 -3.27
N ALA A 61 17.91 16.08 -3.47
CA ALA A 61 18.62 15.13 -4.30
C ALA A 61 18.56 15.52 -5.78
N ASP A 62 19.71 15.43 -6.45
CA ASP A 62 19.82 15.63 -7.89
C ASP A 62 19.44 14.35 -8.65
N LEU A 63 18.18 14.28 -9.08
CA LEU A 63 17.62 13.15 -9.84
C LEU A 63 18.22 13.01 -11.24
N SER A 64 18.95 14.00 -11.75
CA SER A 64 19.58 13.91 -13.07
C SER A 64 20.73 12.90 -13.13
N LYS A 65 21.25 12.50 -11.97
CA LYS A 65 22.36 11.55 -11.83
C LYS A 65 21.91 10.09 -11.69
N LEU A 66 20.60 9.83 -11.65
CA LEU A 66 20.06 8.49 -11.50
C LEU A 66 20.07 7.73 -12.84
N GLU A 67 20.37 6.44 -12.77
CA GLU A 67 20.22 5.51 -13.90
C GLU A 67 18.74 5.23 -14.19
N ASP A 68 18.41 4.85 -15.42
CA ASP A 68 17.01 4.57 -15.84
C ASP A 68 16.31 3.54 -14.94
N GLY A 69 17.03 2.51 -14.49
CA GLY A 69 16.49 1.50 -13.59
C GLY A 69 16.12 2.04 -12.21
N ASP A 70 16.80 3.08 -11.74
CA ASP A 70 16.52 3.72 -10.45
C ASP A 70 15.30 4.61 -10.55
N LEU A 71 15.20 5.34 -11.64
CA LEU A 71 14.02 6.12 -11.98
C LEU A 71 12.80 5.21 -12.10
N GLU A 72 12.89 4.09 -12.83
CA GLU A 72 11.79 3.14 -12.94
C GLU A 72 11.37 2.58 -11.57
N LEU A 73 12.33 2.27 -10.69
CA LEU A 73 12.06 1.74 -9.36
C LEU A 73 11.35 2.75 -8.46
N LEU A 74 11.82 4.00 -8.43
CA LEU A 74 11.19 5.10 -7.69
C LEU A 74 9.78 5.38 -8.23
N TYR A 75 9.62 5.35 -9.56
CA TYR A 75 8.33 5.50 -10.19
C TYR A 75 7.36 4.41 -9.75
N LYS A 76 7.77 3.14 -9.80
CA LYS A 76 6.96 2.00 -9.36
C LYS A 76 6.59 2.03 -7.89
N VAL A 77 7.41 2.64 -7.05
CA VAL A 77 7.12 2.77 -5.61
C VAL A 77 6.19 3.95 -5.35
N PHE A 78 6.60 5.17 -5.70
CA PHE A 78 5.97 6.39 -5.20
C PHE A 78 4.91 6.97 -6.12
N VAL A 79 5.06 6.73 -7.42
CA VAL A 79 4.16 7.27 -8.43
C VAL A 79 3.15 6.17 -8.77
N SER A 80 3.51 5.13 -9.54
CA SER A 80 2.55 4.14 -10.04
C SER A 80 2.08 3.12 -9.03
N ARG A 81 2.87 2.95 -7.97
CA ARG A 81 2.59 2.02 -6.88
C ARG A 81 2.35 0.59 -7.38
N GLU A 82 2.94 0.23 -8.52
CA GLU A 82 2.99 -1.14 -9.04
C GLU A 82 3.79 -2.05 -8.10
N LEU A 83 4.75 -1.49 -7.37
CA LEU A 83 5.50 -2.20 -6.35
C LEU A 83 4.82 -2.04 -4.98
N ASN A 84 4.13 -3.09 -4.52
CA ASN A 84 3.41 -3.15 -3.24
C ASN A 84 4.05 -4.12 -2.25
N THR A 85 5.36 -4.02 -2.09
CA THR A 85 6.09 -4.76 -1.06
C THR A 85 6.05 -4.01 0.27
N LYS A 86 6.30 -4.72 1.38
CA LYS A 86 6.50 -4.09 2.70
C LYS A 86 7.52 -2.94 2.65
N VAL A 87 8.62 -3.12 1.93
CA VAL A 87 9.65 -2.09 1.75
C VAL A 87 9.09 -0.85 1.04
N ALA A 88 8.34 -1.04 -0.05
CA ALA A 88 7.69 0.06 -0.76
C ALA A 88 6.72 0.82 0.15
N LEU A 89 5.87 0.09 0.89
CA LEU A 89 4.90 0.66 1.84
C LEU A 89 5.59 1.50 2.92
N LYS A 90 6.70 1.00 3.48
CA LYS A 90 7.49 1.74 4.49
C LYS A 90 7.97 3.08 3.97
N TRP A 91 8.54 3.11 2.78
CA TRP A 91 9.05 4.36 2.21
C TRP A 91 7.94 5.34 1.86
N ARG A 92 6.78 4.84 1.43
CA ARG A 92 5.59 5.67 1.20
C ARG A 92 5.03 6.24 2.51
N LEU A 93 4.93 5.42 3.56
CA LEU A 93 4.55 5.87 4.88
C LEU A 93 5.53 6.93 5.41
N TYR A 94 6.84 6.71 5.27
CA TYR A 94 7.84 7.69 5.68
C TYR A 94 7.66 9.04 4.98
N GLN A 95 7.42 9.04 3.67
CA GLN A 95 7.10 10.25 2.92
C GLN A 95 5.83 10.93 3.42
N TYR A 96 4.79 10.14 3.73
CA TYR A 96 3.56 10.65 4.32
C TYR A 96 3.83 11.29 5.69
N LEU A 97 4.55 10.62 6.59
CA LEU A 97 4.86 11.11 7.93
C LEU A 97 5.67 12.41 7.92
N LYS A 98 6.58 12.59 6.95
CA LYS A 98 7.34 13.85 6.77
C LYS A 98 6.46 15.04 6.36
N PHE A 99 5.31 14.78 5.76
CA PHE A 99 4.40 15.82 5.26
C PHE A 99 3.15 15.99 6.15
N CYS A 100 2.76 14.94 6.88
CA CYS A 100 1.62 14.95 7.77
C CYS A 100 1.89 15.93 8.92
N LYS A 101 0.92 16.82 9.16
CA LYS A 101 0.99 17.81 10.25
C LYS A 101 0.24 17.38 11.51
N ASP A 102 -0.49 16.26 11.44
CA ASP A 102 -1.33 15.78 12.53
C ASP A 102 -0.52 15.09 13.64
N ILE A 103 0.73 14.71 13.34
CA ILE A 103 1.66 14.16 14.31
C ILE A 103 2.84 15.13 14.41
N ASN A 104 3.01 15.76 15.57
CA ASN A 104 4.20 16.54 15.90
C ASN A 104 5.33 15.58 16.25
N ILE A 105 5.87 14.91 15.24
CA ILE A 105 7.00 14.00 15.40
C ILE A 105 8.14 14.83 16.04
N ASP A 106 9.02 14.24 16.87
CA ASP A 106 10.35 14.73 17.31
C ASP A 106 11.53 13.85 16.85
N GLU A 107 11.36 12.53 16.71
CA GLU A 107 12.36 11.60 16.13
C GLU A 107 11.68 10.48 15.31
N ILE A 108 12.39 9.94 14.30
CA ILE A 108 11.90 8.78 13.51
C ILE A 108 13.03 7.77 13.34
N HIS A 109 12.90 6.65 14.04
CA HIS A 109 13.77 5.50 13.88
C HIS A 109 13.12 4.48 12.95
N MET A 110 13.75 4.21 11.81
CA MET A 110 13.25 3.24 10.82
C MET A 110 14.13 1.98 10.82
N ASN A 111 13.49 0.81 10.87
CA ASN A 111 14.16 -0.48 10.82
C ASN A 111 14.36 -0.92 9.36
N LEU A 112 15.56 -0.89 8.79
CA LEU A 112 15.76 -1.23 7.37
C LEU A 112 16.02 -2.72 7.08
N LYS A 113 15.91 -3.62 8.07
CA LYS A 113 16.39 -5.00 7.92
C LYS A 113 15.34 -6.07 8.11
N ASP A 114 14.27 -5.76 8.80
CA ASP A 114 13.41 -6.83 9.31
C ASP A 114 12.58 -7.46 8.19
N THR A 115 13.03 -8.65 7.79
CA THR A 115 12.35 -9.51 6.80
C THR A 115 11.20 -10.28 7.42
N LYS A 116 11.00 -10.20 8.75
CA LYS A 116 9.84 -10.82 9.37
C LYS A 116 8.57 -10.10 8.92
N LYS A 117 7.52 -10.89 8.67
CA LYS A 117 6.20 -10.38 8.30
C LYS A 117 5.74 -9.32 9.31
N PHE A 118 5.90 -9.60 10.61
CA PHE A 118 5.35 -8.79 11.70
C PHE A 118 6.43 -8.18 12.61
N SER A 119 7.08 -7.14 12.12
CA SER A 119 8.13 -6.42 12.83
C SER A 119 7.71 -5.01 13.20
N VAL A 120 8.34 -4.44 14.22
CA VAL A 120 8.31 -2.98 14.42
C VAL A 120 9.19 -2.35 13.35
N ASP A 121 8.55 -1.62 12.44
CA ASP A 121 9.16 -1.00 11.28
C ASP A 121 9.55 0.45 11.54
N PHE A 122 8.78 1.15 12.37
CA PHE A 122 9.09 2.50 12.84
C PHE A 122 8.90 2.64 14.34
N ILE A 123 9.75 3.46 14.94
CA ILE A 123 9.58 4.03 16.27
C ILE A 123 9.60 5.54 16.09
N ILE A 124 8.49 6.18 16.44
CA ILE A 124 8.35 7.63 16.38
C ILE A 124 8.28 8.14 17.81
N GLU A 125 9.12 9.11 18.12
CA GLU A 125 8.99 9.91 19.33
C GLU A 125 8.36 11.23 18.93
N THR A 126 7.35 11.72 19.66
CA THR A 126 6.69 13.01 19.39
C THR A 126 7.26 14.11 20.27
N VAL A 127 7.01 15.37 19.92
CA VAL A 127 7.42 16.54 20.72
C VAL A 127 6.76 16.51 22.10
N GLU A 128 5.59 15.89 22.21
CA GLU A 128 4.88 15.64 23.46
C GLU A 128 5.44 14.46 24.27
N GLN A 129 6.57 13.88 23.86
CA GLN A 129 7.23 12.72 24.48
C GLN A 129 6.39 11.43 24.41
N GLU A 130 5.47 11.35 23.44
CA GLU A 130 4.75 10.12 23.16
C GLU A 130 5.56 9.23 22.23
N THR A 131 5.45 7.92 22.42
CA THR A 131 6.06 6.93 21.53
C THR A 131 5.00 6.23 20.71
N ILE A 132 5.18 6.24 19.39
CA ILE A 132 4.33 5.53 18.43
C ILE A 132 5.14 4.40 17.80
N LEU A 133 4.64 3.16 17.91
CA LEU A 133 5.23 2.02 17.23
C LEU A 133 4.41 1.70 15.98
N ILE A 134 5.08 1.50 14.84
CA ILE A 134 4.40 1.19 13.58
C ILE A 134 4.91 -0.12 13.00
N THR A 135 4.00 -0.95 12.51
CA THR A 135 4.30 -2.09 11.64
C THR A 135 3.74 -1.85 10.24
N CYS A 136 4.46 -2.26 9.21
CA CYS A 136 4.06 -2.15 7.81
C CYS A 136 3.76 -3.55 7.28
N VAL A 137 2.49 -3.92 7.20
CA VAL A 137 2.08 -5.27 6.80
C VAL A 137 0.62 -5.26 6.35
N ASP A 138 0.32 -6.06 5.32
CA ASP A 138 -1.07 -6.36 4.98
C ASP A 138 -1.66 -7.28 6.04
N ILE A 139 -2.83 -6.92 6.58
CA ILE A 139 -3.56 -7.74 7.55
C ILE A 139 -4.76 -8.33 6.83
N LEU A 140 -4.67 -9.63 6.53
CA LEU A 140 -5.70 -10.33 5.78
C LEU A 140 -6.61 -11.18 6.68
N GLU A 141 -6.13 -11.53 7.88
CA GLU A 141 -6.80 -12.44 8.82
C GLU A 141 -6.65 -11.95 10.27
N ASN A 142 -7.53 -12.39 11.17
CA ASN A 142 -7.44 -12.04 12.59
C ASN A 142 -6.16 -12.57 13.25
N ASP A 143 -5.68 -13.75 12.83
CA ASP A 143 -4.43 -14.33 13.31
C ASP A 143 -3.23 -13.41 13.00
N ASP A 144 -3.23 -12.75 11.84
CA ASP A 144 -2.21 -11.75 11.49
C ASP A 144 -2.23 -10.58 12.49
N PHE A 145 -3.42 -10.10 12.86
CA PHE A 145 -3.57 -9.02 13.85
C PHE A 145 -3.08 -9.45 15.24
N GLU A 146 -3.48 -10.63 15.73
CA GLU A 146 -3.03 -11.14 17.02
C GLU A 146 -1.49 -11.30 17.07
N GLU A 147 -0.90 -11.77 15.98
CA GLU A 147 0.55 -11.91 15.86
C GLU A 147 1.26 -10.53 15.88
N ILE A 148 0.69 -9.52 15.24
CA ILE A 148 1.20 -8.14 15.32
C ILE A 148 1.20 -7.62 16.76
N ILE A 149 0.09 -7.77 17.48
CA ILE A 149 -0.02 -7.32 18.87
C ILE A 149 0.99 -8.04 19.76
N LYS A 150 1.15 -9.35 19.57
CA LYS A 150 2.16 -10.14 20.28
C LYS A 150 3.58 -9.63 19.98
N ASN A 151 3.86 -9.26 18.73
CA ASN A 151 5.17 -8.73 18.33
C ASN A 151 5.44 -7.34 18.92
N PHE A 152 4.45 -6.44 18.97
CA PHE A 152 4.60 -5.18 19.70
C PHE A 152 4.88 -5.41 21.20
N SER A 153 4.18 -6.37 21.82
CA SER A 153 4.38 -6.72 23.24
C SER A 153 5.78 -7.28 23.49
N ASN A 154 6.26 -8.18 22.63
CA ASN A 154 7.60 -8.75 22.73
C ASN A 154 8.68 -7.70 22.50
N PHE A 155 8.52 -6.85 21.47
CA PHE A 155 9.43 -5.76 21.19
C PHE A 155 9.55 -4.84 22.41
N SER A 156 8.42 -4.33 22.90
CA SER A 156 8.36 -3.45 24.08
C SER A 156 9.06 -4.06 25.30
N LYS A 157 8.92 -5.39 25.51
CA LYS A 157 9.63 -6.13 26.59
C LYS A 157 11.13 -6.14 26.41
N SER A 158 11.60 -6.38 25.19
CA SER A 158 13.03 -6.44 24.90
C SER A 158 13.70 -5.06 24.89
N SER A 159 13.02 -4.03 24.37
CA SER A 159 13.57 -2.69 24.20
C SER A 159 13.30 -1.76 25.38
N LYS A 160 12.39 -2.15 26.30
CA LYS A 160 11.89 -1.31 27.39
C LYS A 160 11.22 -0.02 26.90
N ILE A 161 10.68 -0.04 25.69
CA ILE A 161 9.91 1.06 25.09
C ILE A 161 8.43 0.78 25.31
N LEU A 162 7.68 1.74 25.86
CA LEU A 162 6.25 1.62 26.06
C LEU A 162 5.50 2.49 25.02
N PRO A 163 4.76 1.88 24.08
CA PRO A 163 3.97 2.66 23.13
C PRO A 163 2.83 3.39 23.82
N HIS A 164 2.64 4.64 23.43
CA HIS A 164 1.41 5.40 23.65
C HIS A 164 0.39 5.10 22.57
N ARG A 165 0.87 4.88 21.33
CA ARG A 165 0.07 4.53 20.16
C ARG A 165 0.73 3.38 19.41
N ILE A 166 -0.09 2.55 18.76
CA ILE A 166 0.40 1.58 17.77
C ILE A 166 -0.35 1.80 16.47
N ILE A 167 0.39 1.81 15.36
CA ILE A 167 -0.18 1.97 14.02
C ILE A 167 0.16 0.73 13.21
N ILE A 168 -0.84 0.17 12.54
CA ILE A 168 -0.64 -0.78 11.46
C ILE A 168 -0.76 0.02 10.17
N ALA A 169 0.35 0.17 9.47
CA ALA A 169 0.37 0.71 8.12
C ALA A 169 0.19 -0.43 7.12
N THR A 170 -0.82 -0.32 6.27
CA THR A 170 -1.19 -1.39 5.35
C THR A 170 -1.57 -0.86 3.98
N HIS A 171 -1.29 -1.66 2.95
CA HIS A 171 -1.87 -1.46 1.62
C HIS A 171 -3.22 -2.20 1.50
N LYS A 172 -3.40 -3.33 2.20
CA LYS A 172 -4.65 -4.11 2.21
C LYS A 172 -5.06 -4.51 3.62
N THR A 173 -6.34 -4.38 3.90
CA THR A 173 -6.93 -4.78 5.17
C THR A 173 -8.18 -5.61 4.92
N TYR A 174 -8.44 -6.58 5.78
CA TYR A 174 -9.76 -7.17 5.91
C TYR A 174 -10.66 -6.29 6.81
N ARG A 175 -11.99 -6.41 6.65
CA ARG A 175 -12.99 -5.51 7.26
C ARG A 175 -13.18 -5.71 8.77
N ASP A 176 -12.93 -6.92 9.29
CA ASP A 176 -13.29 -7.29 10.67
C ASP A 176 -12.10 -7.30 11.65
N ILE A 177 -11.05 -6.52 11.38
CA ILE A 177 -9.93 -6.42 12.33
C ILE A 177 -10.40 -5.65 13.57
N PRO A 178 -10.16 -6.15 14.80
CA PRO A 178 -10.65 -5.53 16.03
C PRO A 178 -9.81 -4.29 16.45
N ILE A 179 -9.69 -3.30 15.57
CA ILE A 179 -8.98 -2.03 15.83
C ILE A 179 -9.74 -1.11 16.80
N ASN A 180 -11.04 -1.35 17.00
CA ASN A 180 -11.89 -0.59 17.93
C ASN A 180 -11.77 -1.08 19.38
N GLU A 181 -11.04 -2.17 19.62
CA GLU A 181 -10.83 -2.73 20.95
C GLU A 181 -9.42 -2.40 21.45
N LYS A 182 -9.32 -2.03 22.73
CA LYS A 182 -8.01 -1.75 23.33
C LYS A 182 -7.23 -3.04 23.51
N VAL A 183 -5.97 -3.02 23.10
CA VAL A 183 -5.02 -4.10 23.33
C VAL A 183 -4.11 -3.76 24.51
N THR A 184 -3.59 -4.78 25.19
CA THR A 184 -2.67 -4.58 26.32
C THR A 184 -1.22 -4.83 25.89
N ILE A 185 -0.39 -3.80 25.95
CA ILE A 185 1.05 -3.86 25.70
C ILE A 185 1.77 -3.52 27.01
N GLN A 186 2.43 -4.50 27.63
CA GLN A 186 3.15 -4.34 28.92
C GLN A 186 2.35 -3.63 30.04
N ASN A 187 1.05 -3.91 30.14
CA ASN A 187 0.10 -3.28 31.07
C ASN A 187 -0.37 -1.88 30.68
N ASN A 188 0.08 -1.31 29.55
CA ASN A 188 -0.54 -0.14 28.95
C ASN A 188 -1.68 -0.56 28.01
N SER A 189 -2.82 0.13 28.12
CA SER A 189 -4.00 -0.12 27.31
C SER A 189 -3.99 0.84 26.12
N VAL A 190 -3.68 0.32 24.94
CA VAL A 190 -3.48 1.11 23.72
C VAL A 190 -4.57 0.75 22.72
N LEU A 191 -5.15 1.77 22.07
CA LEU A 191 -6.07 1.56 20.96
C LEU A 191 -5.25 1.43 19.67
N PRO A 192 -5.35 0.31 18.93
CA PRO A 192 -4.70 0.18 17.63
C PRO A 192 -5.27 1.16 16.60
N GLU A 193 -4.39 1.69 15.76
CA GLU A 193 -4.79 2.53 14.64
C GLU A 193 -4.41 1.86 13.31
N LEU A 194 -5.23 2.10 12.29
CA LEU A 194 -4.97 1.63 10.94
C LEU A 194 -4.64 2.81 10.04
N TRP A 195 -3.45 2.82 9.48
CA TRP A 195 -3.12 3.67 8.34
C TRP A 195 -3.26 2.83 7.08
N VAL A 196 -4.34 3.05 6.33
CA VAL A 196 -4.52 2.43 5.02
C VAL A 196 -4.04 3.40 3.97
N GLU A 197 -3.24 2.92 3.03
CA GLU A 197 -2.89 3.68 1.84
C GLU A 197 -4.12 3.81 0.92
N TRP A 198 -4.99 4.79 1.19
CA TRP A 198 -6.18 5.07 0.39
C TRP A 198 -5.79 5.72 -0.95
N TYR A 199 -6.26 5.15 -2.05
CA TYR A 199 -6.16 5.75 -3.39
C TYR A 199 -7.47 6.43 -3.74
N ASN A 200 -7.39 7.59 -4.39
CA ASN A 200 -8.58 8.29 -4.87
C ASN A 200 -9.30 7.42 -5.93
N LEU A 201 -10.59 7.16 -5.68
CA LEU A 201 -11.44 6.10 -6.25
C LEU A 201 -11.84 6.26 -7.73
N GLU A 202 -11.14 7.07 -8.52
CA GLU A 202 -11.47 7.29 -9.94
C GLU A 202 -10.54 6.50 -10.88
N ARG A 203 -10.44 5.19 -10.69
CA ARG A 203 -9.69 4.26 -11.56
C ARG A 203 -10.63 3.15 -12.10
N PRO A 204 -10.50 2.70 -13.36
CA PRO A 204 -11.34 1.66 -13.92
C PRO A 204 -11.03 0.30 -13.26
N PHE A 205 -12.09 -0.35 -12.77
CA PHE A 205 -12.16 -1.62 -12.02
C PHE A 205 -11.19 -1.76 -10.84
N ASN A 206 -11.74 -1.66 -9.63
CA ASN A 206 -10.97 -1.85 -8.40
C ASN A 206 -10.84 -3.35 -8.12
N GLY A 207 -9.74 -3.81 -7.51
CA GLY A 207 -9.54 -5.21 -7.09
C GLY A 207 -10.54 -5.73 -6.03
N GLU A 208 -11.64 -5.01 -5.85
CA GLU A 208 -12.75 -5.23 -4.93
C GLU A 208 -14.11 -5.40 -5.66
N ASP A 209 -14.12 -5.31 -7.00
CA ASP A 209 -15.31 -5.46 -7.82
C ASP A 209 -15.52 -6.95 -8.20
N LEU A 210 -16.74 -7.48 -8.02
CA LEU A 210 -17.11 -8.78 -8.59
C LEU A 210 -17.72 -8.55 -9.97
N ILE A 211 -17.09 -9.08 -11.02
CA ILE A 211 -17.67 -9.07 -12.38
C ILE A 211 -18.43 -10.37 -12.59
N ILE A 212 -19.74 -10.25 -12.82
CA ILE A 212 -20.66 -11.34 -13.05
C ILE A 212 -20.89 -11.44 -14.57
N LEU A 213 -20.56 -12.60 -15.14
CA LEU A 213 -20.90 -12.97 -16.51
C LEU A 213 -22.29 -13.60 -16.50
N ASN A 214 -23.22 -13.08 -17.31
CA ASN A 214 -24.47 -13.77 -17.56
C ASN A 214 -24.35 -14.61 -18.84
N ASP A 215 -23.72 -15.78 -18.70
CA ASP A 215 -23.66 -16.84 -19.70
C ASP A 215 -23.80 -18.19 -18.97
N ASN A 216 -24.61 -19.10 -19.52
CA ASN A 216 -24.89 -20.40 -18.89
C ASN A 216 -23.66 -21.33 -18.90
N GLU A 217 -22.62 -21.00 -19.66
CA GLU A 217 -21.45 -21.83 -19.90
C GLU A 217 -20.26 -21.53 -18.97
N LEU A 218 -20.21 -20.35 -18.33
CA LEU A 218 -19.04 -19.90 -17.56
C LEU A 218 -19.40 -19.13 -16.28
N ASN A 219 -18.94 -19.63 -15.13
CA ASN A 219 -18.92 -18.90 -13.87
C ASN A 219 -17.49 -18.40 -13.60
N ILE A 220 -17.22 -17.12 -13.87
CA ILE A 220 -15.88 -16.52 -13.73
C ILE A 220 -15.88 -15.53 -12.57
N ALA A 221 -14.96 -15.70 -11.61
CA ALA A 221 -14.64 -14.70 -10.60
C ALA A 221 -13.47 -13.83 -11.08
N ALA A 222 -13.68 -12.51 -11.13
CA ALA A 222 -12.92 -11.63 -12.01
C ALA A 222 -11.69 -10.94 -11.40
N TYR A 223 -11.21 -11.37 -10.23
CA TYR A 223 -9.96 -10.85 -9.64
C TYR A 223 -8.69 -11.16 -10.48
N ASN A 224 -8.84 -11.84 -11.63
CA ASN A 224 -7.77 -12.23 -12.54
C ASN A 224 -7.66 -11.39 -13.82
N PHE A 225 -8.49 -10.35 -14.02
CA PHE A 225 -8.53 -9.60 -15.28
C PHE A 225 -8.30 -8.10 -15.05
N THR A 226 -7.53 -7.47 -15.96
CA THR A 226 -7.08 -6.08 -15.84
C THR A 226 -7.90 -5.08 -16.65
N SER A 227 -8.80 -5.55 -17.52
CA SER A 227 -9.67 -4.71 -18.35
C SER A 227 -10.88 -5.49 -18.88
N ILE A 228 -11.92 -4.77 -19.35
CA ILE A 228 -13.06 -5.38 -20.09
C ILE A 228 -12.56 -6.19 -21.29
N LYS A 229 -11.51 -5.71 -21.96
CA LYS A 229 -10.95 -6.38 -23.13
C LYS A 229 -10.37 -7.75 -22.78
N ASP A 230 -9.62 -7.86 -21.69
CA ASP A 230 -9.03 -9.14 -21.24
C ASP A 230 -10.12 -10.16 -20.90
N ILE A 231 -11.23 -9.69 -20.32
CA ILE A 231 -12.41 -10.52 -20.01
C ILE A 231 -13.06 -11.00 -21.31
N LEU A 232 -13.28 -10.10 -22.28
CA LEU A 232 -13.85 -10.46 -23.58
C LEU A 232 -12.95 -11.42 -24.36
N ASP A 233 -11.62 -11.25 -24.32
CA ASP A 233 -10.66 -12.16 -24.94
C ASP A 233 -10.71 -13.56 -24.29
N TYR A 234 -10.87 -13.62 -22.97
CA TYR A 234 -11.06 -14.88 -22.25
C TYR A 234 -12.39 -15.55 -22.62
N ILE A 235 -13.50 -14.81 -22.60
CA ILE A 235 -14.83 -15.32 -22.99
C ILE A 235 -14.79 -15.84 -24.44
N TYR A 236 -14.17 -15.10 -25.36
CA TYR A 236 -14.00 -15.50 -26.75
C TYR A 236 -13.25 -16.83 -26.90
N LYS A 237 -12.23 -17.04 -26.06
CA LYS A 237 -11.44 -18.26 -26.05
C LYS A 237 -12.19 -19.47 -25.49
N TYR A 238 -13.07 -19.27 -24.50
CA TYR A 238 -13.64 -20.36 -23.69
C TYR A 238 -15.17 -20.55 -23.83
N THR A 239 -15.88 -19.73 -24.59
CA THR A 239 -17.31 -19.89 -24.94
C THR A 239 -17.47 -20.07 -26.44
N GLU A 240 -18.63 -20.53 -26.90
CA GLU A 240 -18.97 -20.57 -28.33
C GLU A 240 -19.47 -19.22 -28.89
N GLY A 241 -19.39 -18.15 -28.10
CA GLY A 241 -19.94 -16.84 -28.42
C GLY A 241 -21.45 -16.77 -28.14
N GLY A 242 -22.10 -15.70 -28.59
CA GLY A 242 -23.52 -15.43 -28.32
C GLY A 242 -23.77 -14.07 -27.67
N GLN A 243 -24.92 -13.91 -27.02
CA GLN A 243 -25.24 -12.67 -26.31
C GLN A 243 -24.54 -12.67 -24.95
N ILE A 244 -23.62 -11.74 -24.76
CA ILE A 244 -22.82 -11.62 -23.53
C ILE A 244 -23.18 -10.31 -22.83
N ALA A 245 -23.38 -10.38 -21.52
CA ALA A 245 -23.51 -9.21 -20.67
C ALA A 245 -22.56 -9.36 -19.47
N LEU A 246 -21.78 -8.29 -19.23
CA LEU A 246 -20.90 -8.15 -18.08
C LEU A 246 -21.55 -7.21 -17.09
N TYR A 247 -21.66 -7.67 -15.85
CA TYR A 247 -22.15 -6.87 -14.74
C TYR A 247 -21.02 -6.67 -13.74
N ARG A 248 -20.91 -5.46 -13.18
CA ARG A 248 -20.07 -5.16 -12.04
C ARG A 248 -20.97 -5.05 -10.82
N GLN A 249 -20.71 -5.86 -9.81
CA GLN A 249 -21.18 -5.57 -8.46
C GLN A 249 -20.16 -4.63 -7.82
N ILE A 250 -20.59 -3.39 -7.61
CA ILE A 250 -19.74 -2.34 -7.07
C ILE A 250 -19.44 -2.67 -5.61
N GLY A 251 -18.16 -2.67 -5.26
CA GLY A 251 -17.76 -2.80 -3.87
C GLY A 251 -18.16 -4.14 -3.24
N TYR A 252 -18.04 -5.24 -3.99
CA TYR A 252 -18.33 -6.60 -3.50
C TYR A 252 -17.56 -6.94 -2.20
N PHE A 253 -16.35 -6.40 -2.04
CA PHE A 253 -15.56 -6.54 -0.82
C PHE A 253 -15.68 -5.35 0.17
N SER A 254 -16.54 -4.37 -0.12
CA SER A 254 -16.70 -3.14 0.67
C SER A 254 -17.84 -3.22 1.70
N GLU A 255 -17.93 -2.21 2.58
CA GLU A 255 -18.82 -2.20 3.73
C GLU A 255 -20.32 -2.28 3.34
N THR A 256 -20.96 -3.44 3.49
CA THR A 256 -22.43 -3.57 3.48
C THR A 256 -23.03 -2.81 4.65
N ASP A 257 -23.41 -1.56 4.40
CA ASP A 257 -24.69 -1.09 4.92
C ASP A 257 -25.77 -2.04 4.38
N LYS A 258 -26.89 -2.20 5.08
CA LYS A 258 -28.05 -3.02 4.64
C LYS A 258 -28.76 -2.44 3.40
N LYS A 259 -28.03 -1.99 2.40
CA LYS A 259 -28.50 -1.56 1.10
C LYS A 259 -28.28 -2.67 0.08
N ILE A 260 -29.23 -2.75 -0.83
CA ILE A 260 -29.30 -3.69 -1.94
C ILE A 260 -27.97 -3.63 -2.70
N ASP A 261 -27.36 -4.78 -2.97
CA ASP A 261 -26.17 -4.88 -3.81
C ASP A 261 -26.41 -4.15 -5.14
N GLU A 262 -25.64 -3.08 -5.40
CA GLU A 262 -25.73 -2.36 -6.66
C GLU A 262 -24.96 -3.12 -7.74
N VAL A 263 -25.71 -3.86 -8.54
CA VAL A 263 -25.22 -4.55 -9.74
C VAL A 263 -25.45 -3.63 -10.95
N GLU A 264 -24.36 -3.15 -11.54
CA GLU A 264 -24.35 -2.30 -12.72
C GLU A 264 -23.98 -3.12 -13.96
N MET A 265 -24.73 -3.01 -15.06
CA MET A 265 -24.30 -3.55 -16.34
C MET A 265 -23.21 -2.65 -16.93
N ILE A 266 -21.98 -3.16 -17.01
CA ILE A 266 -20.83 -2.42 -17.51
C ILE A 266 -20.58 -2.66 -19.00
N TRP A 267 -21.10 -3.76 -19.54
CA TRP A 267 -20.96 -4.08 -20.96
C TRP A 267 -22.03 -5.06 -21.43
N LYS A 268 -22.53 -4.91 -22.66
CA LYS A 268 -23.41 -5.86 -23.32
C LYS A 268 -23.16 -5.87 -24.82
N GLY A 269 -23.10 -7.06 -25.42
CA GLY A 269 -22.86 -7.22 -26.85
C GLY A 269 -23.17 -8.63 -27.35
N ILE A 270 -23.00 -8.81 -28.66
CA ILE A 270 -23.05 -10.12 -29.30
C ILE A 270 -21.62 -10.47 -29.71
N MET A 271 -21.11 -11.58 -29.20
CA MET A 271 -19.82 -12.14 -29.55
C MET A 271 -20.01 -13.17 -30.67
N ILE A 272 -19.44 -12.90 -31.85
CA ILE A 272 -19.49 -13.81 -33.00
C ILE A 272 -18.16 -14.54 -33.07
N LYS A 273 -18.19 -15.86 -32.91
CA LYS A 273 -17.02 -16.73 -33.06
C LYS A 273 -17.01 -17.28 -34.49
N THR A 274 -15.95 -16.99 -35.24
CA THR A 274 -15.75 -17.41 -36.64
C THR A 274 -14.64 -18.42 -36.76
#